data_AF-A0A3C1UGE9-F1
#
_entry.id   AF-A0A3C1UGE9-F1
#
_cell.length_a   1.000
_cell.length_b   1.000
_cell.length_c   1.000
_cell.angle_alpha   90.00
_cell.angle_beta   90.00
_cell.angle_gamma   90.00
#
_symmetry.space_group_name_H-M   'P 1'
#
loop_
_entity.id
_entity.type
_entity.pdbx_description
1 polymer ?
#
loop_
_entity_poly.entity_id
_entity_poly.type
_entity_poly.pdbx_seq_one_letter_code
_entity_poly.pdbx_strand_id
1 'polypeptide(L)' 'MDNYIVYFEYYSEGESGNDKYRFTSKTEALEQMAELKQAIKVNFCDSTETETIEEPDFFGIMDLKSGDFAKVVLREEIRN' A
#
# COMPACT_ATOMS: atom_id res chain seq x y z
N MET A 1 -11.53 15.07 -15.59
CA MET A 1 -11.71 14.47 -14.26
C MET A 1 -10.45 13.70 -13.98
N ASP A 2 -9.70 14.15 -12.98
CA ASP A 2 -8.54 13.42 -12.49
C ASP A 2 -9.01 12.08 -11.92
N ASN A 3 -8.31 11.00 -12.27
CA ASN A 3 -8.59 9.68 -11.74
C ASN A 3 -7.43 9.32 -10.81
N TYR A 4 -7.71 9.17 -9.52
CA TYR A 4 -6.74 8.73 -8.54
C TYR A 4 -6.92 7.23 -8.33
N ILE A 5 -5.82 6.49 -8.30
CA ILE A 5 -5.84 5.07 -8.03
C ILE A 5 -4.93 4.75 -6.88
N VAL A 6 -5.49 4.03 -5.90
CA VAL A 6 -4.71 3.39 -4.85
C VAL A 6 -4.54 1.92 -5.23
N TYR A 7 -3.29 1.49 -5.37
CA TYR A 7 -2.91 0.10 -5.60
C TYR A 7 -2.41 -0.49 -4.29
N PHE A 8 -2.95 -1.63 -3.89
CA PHE A 8 -2.46 -2.43 -2.78
C PHE A 8 -1.92 -3.75 -3.32
N GLU A 9 -0.77 -4.19 -2.82
CA GLU A 9 -0.18 -5.48 -3.17
C GLU A 9 0.48 -6.07 -1.94
N TYR A 10 0.35 -7.39 -1.75
CA TYR A 10 1.02 -8.10 -0.68
C TYR A 10 1.49 -9.49 -1.13
N TYR A 11 2.46 -9.99 -0.38
CA TYR A 11 2.87 -11.38 -0.33
C TYR A 11 3.04 -11.77 1.14
N SER A 12 2.37 -12.83 1.58
CA SER A 12 2.46 -13.32 2.95
C SER A 12 2.33 -14.84 2.95
N GLU A 13 3.31 -15.54 3.54
CA GLU A 13 3.29 -16.99 3.75
C GLU A 13 2.99 -17.83 2.48
N GLY A 14 3.38 -17.35 1.29
CA GLY A 14 3.14 -18.03 0.01
C GLY A 14 1.84 -17.63 -0.70
N GLU A 15 1.03 -16.77 -0.09
CA GLU A 15 -0.13 -16.15 -0.74
C GLU A 15 0.21 -14.74 -1.23
N SER A 16 -0.22 -14.40 -2.44
CA SER A 16 -0.08 -13.06 -2.99
C SER A 16 -1.44 -12.51 -3.39
N GLY A 17 -1.67 -11.22 -3.14
CA GLY A 17 -2.88 -10.53 -3.58
C GLY A 17 -2.59 -9.12 -4.06
N ASN A 18 -3.49 -8.61 -4.88
CA ASN A 18 -3.49 -7.21 -5.28
C ASN A 18 -4.92 -6.68 -5.38
N ASP A 19 -5.08 -5.42 -4.98
CA ASP A 19 -6.34 -4.69 -5.05
C ASP A 19 -6.12 -3.32 -5.69
N LYS A 20 -7.17 -2.83 -6.36
CA LYS A 20 -7.17 -1.53 -7.03
C LYS A 20 -8.42 -0.74 -6.68
N TYR A 21 -8.24 0.41 -6.05
CA TYR A 21 -9.30 1.34 -5.66
C TYR A 21 -9.25 2.59 -6.52
N ARG A 22 -10.37 3.00 -7.10
CA ARG A 22 -10.46 4.17 -8.00
C ARG A 22 -11.26 5.28 -7.34
N PHE A 23 -10.73 6.50 -7.39
CA PHE A 23 -11.35 7.69 -6.80
C PHE A 23 -11.32 8.87 -7.77
N THR A 24 -12.31 9.74 -7.66
CA THR A 24 -12.35 11.01 -8.39
C THR A 24 -11.81 12.19 -7.57
N SER A 25 -11.60 11.98 -6.26
CA SER A 25 -11.03 12.96 -5.32
C SER A 25 -9.66 12.50 -4.82
N LYS A 26 -8.69 13.43 -4.80
CA LYS A 26 -7.37 13.18 -4.21
C LYS A 26 -7.49 12.89 -2.71
N THR A 27 -8.39 13.59 -2.03
CA THR A 27 -8.61 13.44 -0.58
C THR A 27 -9.09 12.02 -0.25
N GLU A 28 -10.11 11.52 -0.96
CA GLU A 28 -10.63 10.16 -0.74
C GLU A 28 -9.56 9.10 -1.02
N ALA A 29 -8.73 9.31 -2.04
CA ALA A 29 -7.62 8.41 -2.36
C ALA A 29 -6.53 8.41 -1.26
N LEU A 30 -6.24 9.57 -0.67
CA LEU A 30 -5.29 9.69 0.45
C LEU A 30 -5.85 9.06 1.73
N GLU A 31 -7.15 9.19 1.99
CA GLU A 31 -7.83 8.52 3.12
C GLU A 31 -7.73 7.00 2.97
N GLN A 32 -8.06 6.47 1.78
CA GLN A 32 -7.94 5.03 1.51
C GLN A 32 -6.49 4.54 1.66
N MET A 33 -5.52 5.31 1.18
CA MET A 33 -4.09 4.98 1.33
C MET A 33 -3.68 4.96 2.80
N ALA A 34 -4.15 5.90 3.62
CA ALA A 34 -3.87 5.95 5.05
C ALA A 34 -4.45 4.75 5.79
N GLU A 35 -5.68 4.35 5.46
CA GLU A 35 -6.31 3.14 6.01
C GLU A 35 -5.50 1.88 5.70
N LEU A 36 -5.13 1.69 4.42
CA LEU A 36 -4.33 0.53 3.99
C LEU A 36 -2.94 0.53 4.63
N LYS A 37 -2.28 1.70 4.71
CA LYS A 37 -1.00 1.86 5.41
C LYS A 37 -1.12 1.43 6.87
N GLN A 38 -2.19 1.79 7.57
CA GLN A 38 -2.39 1.39 8.95
C GLN A 38 -2.65 -0.11 9.08
N ALA A 39 -3.46 -0.69 8.20
CA ALA A 39 -3.69 -2.14 8.16
C ALA A 39 -2.39 -2.92 7.95
N ILE A 40 -1.54 -2.47 7.02
CA ILE A 40 -0.21 -3.04 6.80
C ILE A 40 0.63 -2.98 8.08
N LYS A 41 0.74 -1.80 8.73
CA LYS A 41 1.54 -1.66 9.95
C LYS A 41 1.07 -2.58 11.07
N VAL A 42 -0.24 -2.81 11.21
CA VAL A 42 -0.79 -3.74 12.20
C VAL A 42 -0.37 -5.18 11.89
N ASN A 43 -0.46 -5.61 10.63
CA ASN A 43 -0.11 -6.98 10.23
C ASN A 43 1.39 -7.29 10.40
N PHE A 44 2.25 -6.30 10.28
CA PHE A 44 3.71 -6.45 10.45
C PHE A 44 4.18 -6.05 11.87
N CYS A 45 3.27 -5.81 12.82
CA CYS A 45 3.63 -5.27 14.14
C CYS A 45 4.46 -6.24 15.00
N ASP A 46 4.26 -7.55 14.81
CA ASP A 46 4.99 -8.60 15.54
C ASP A 46 6.35 -8.96 14.89
N SER A 47 6.64 -8.42 13.70
CA SER A 47 7.89 -8.68 12.99
C SER A 47 9.06 -7.95 13.65
N THR A 48 10.10 -8.70 14.03
CA THR A 48 11.28 -8.16 14.73
C THR A 48 12.30 -7.52 13.81
N GLU A 49 12.25 -7.80 12.51
CA GLU A 49 13.21 -7.32 11.52
C GLU A 49 12.49 -6.93 10.22
N THR A 50 12.10 -5.66 10.13
CA THR A 50 11.39 -5.12 8.96
C THR A 50 12.18 -3.99 8.30
N GLU A 51 12.09 -3.92 6.98
CA GLU A 51 12.51 -2.76 6.20
C GLU A 51 11.25 -2.01 5.74
N THR A 52 11.21 -0.69 5.96
CA THR A 52 10.07 0.16 5.62
C THR A 52 10.53 1.30 4.73
N ILE A 53 9.78 1.54 3.65
CA ILE A 53 9.93 2.71 2.77
C ILE A 53 8.63 3.50 2.87
N GLU A 54 8.73 4.77 3.24
CA GLU A 54 7.58 5.66 3.44
C GLU A 54 7.80 6.98 2.71
N GLU A 55 7.01 7.20 1.66
CA GLU A 55 7.01 8.36 0.78
C GLU A 55 5.58 8.95 0.73
N PRO A 56 5.38 10.17 0.19
CA PRO A 56 4.06 10.81 0.16
C PRO A 56 2.98 10.02 -0.59
N ASP A 57 3.35 9.31 -1.64
CA ASP A 57 2.48 8.54 -2.54
C ASP A 57 2.79 7.03 -2.53
N PHE A 58 3.68 6.59 -1.66
CA PHE A 58 4.09 5.20 -1.56
C PHE A 58 4.34 4.80 -0.10
N PHE A 59 3.87 3.63 0.30
CA PHE A 59 4.28 2.99 1.54
C PHE A 59 4.52 1.51 1.27
N GLY A 60 5.64 0.98 1.75
CA GLY A 60 5.98 -0.42 1.63
C GLY A 60 6.69 -0.91 2.89
N ILE A 61 6.39 -2.12 3.30
CA ILE A 61 7.09 -2.82 4.37
C ILE A 61 7.43 -4.23 3.90
N MET A 62 8.56 -4.74 4.35
CA MET A 62 9.01 -6.11 4.14
C MET A 62 9.55 -6.67 5.45
N ASP A 63 9.16 -7.89 5.81
CA ASP A 63 9.82 -8.69 6.84
C ASP A 63 11.03 -9.39 6.21
N LEU A 64 12.23 -9.11 6.70
CA LEU A 64 13.47 -9.60 6.11
C LEU A 64 13.71 -11.09 6.41
N LYS A 65 13.04 -11.64 7.41
CA LYS A 65 13.19 -13.03 7.84
C LYS A 65 12.25 -13.96 7.07
N SER A 66 10.98 -13.58 6.92
CA SER A 66 10.00 -14.38 6.17
C SER A 66 9.99 -14.06 4.69
N GLY A 67 10.42 -12.86 4.30
CA GLY A 67 10.27 -12.33 2.94
C GLY A 67 8.85 -11.83 2.64
N ASP A 68 7.98 -11.77 3.65
CA ASP A 68 6.64 -11.19 3.50
C ASP A 68 6.75 -9.71 3.21
N PHE A 69 5.88 -9.19 2.35
CA PHE A 69 5.84 -7.77 2.08
C PHE A 69 4.42 -7.29 1.82
N ALA A 70 4.20 -6.01 2.06
CA ALA A 70 3.00 -5.33 1.61
C ALA A 70 3.35 -3.91 1.20
N LYS A 71 2.67 -3.42 0.15
CA LYS A 71 2.84 -2.06 -0.33
C LYS A 71 1.52 -1.45 -0.77
N VAL A 72 1.42 -0.14 -0.60
CA VAL A 72 0.33 0.68 -1.12
C VAL A 72 0.90 1.87 -1.89
N VAL A 73 0.34 2.15 -3.06
CA VAL A 73 0.80 3.20 -3.98
C VAL A 73 -0.37 4.03 -4.47
N LEU A 74 -0.28 5.35 -4.35
CA LEU A 74 -1.19 6.29 -4.97
C LEU A 74 -0.65 6.71 -6.34
N ARG A 75 -1.49 6.64 -7.38
CA ARG A 75 -1.15 7.13 -8.73
C ARG A 75 -2.24 8.03 -9.28
N GLU A 76 -1.82 9.06 -10.01
CA GLU A 76 -2.71 9.94 -10.78
C GLU A 76 -2.77 9.41 -12.24
N GLU A 77 -3.94 8.95 -12.67
CA GLU A 77 -4.21 8.56 -14.07
C GLU A 77 -4.53 9.83 -14.88
N ILE A 78 -3.48 10.43 -15.46
CA ILE A 78 -3.64 11.50 -16.45
C ILE A 78 -4.05 10.85 -17.78
N ARG A 79 -5.28 11.09 -18.23
CA ARG A 79 -5.72 10.70 -19.58
C ARG A 79 -5.10 11.66 -20.61
N ASN A 80 -4.15 11.15 -21.41
CA ASN A 80 -3.75 11.79 -22.67
C ASN A 80 -4.88 11.73 -23.70
#